data_AF-A0A1F6FG99-F1
#
_entry.id   AF-A0A1F6FG99-F1
#
_cell.length_a   1.000
_cell.length_b   1.000
_cell.length_c   1.000
_cell.angle_alpha   90.00
_cell.angle_beta   90.00
_cell.angle_gamma   90.00
#
_symmetry.space_group_name_H-M   'P 1'
#
loop_
_entity.id
_entity.type
_entity.pdbx_description
1 polymer ?
#
loop_
_entity_poly.entity_id
_entity_poly.type
_entity_poly.pdbx_seq_one_letter_code
_entity_poly.pdbx_strand_id
1 'polypeptide(L)'
;MRRLNLFAGSAAATLLTPMVALAQVTTPTTFNGFVDQILGIINLIIPAIFSVVFLFLVWKIFDAWVLNGGDEQKREEGKKYATVAVFVVVLMVIAWGVVAMLRQSIFGF
;
A
#
# COMPACT_ATOMS: atom_id res chain seq x y z
N MET A 1 19.33 44.86 11.90
CA MET A 1 19.95 43.51 12.05
C MET A 1 19.02 42.45 12.67
N ARG A 2 18.09 42.79 13.57
CA ARG A 2 17.20 41.80 14.26
C ARG A 2 16.22 41.01 13.37
N ARG A 3 15.90 41.49 12.16
CA ARG A 3 14.94 40.82 11.23
C ARG A 3 15.58 39.74 10.36
N LEU A 4 16.89 39.77 10.17
CA LEU A 4 17.61 38.81 9.32
C LEU A 4 17.74 37.43 10.02
N ASN A 5 17.92 37.41 11.34
CA ASN A 5 17.96 36.17 12.14
C ASN A 5 16.58 35.48 12.26
N LEU A 6 15.48 36.22 12.04
CA LEU A 6 14.12 35.67 12.06
C LEU A 6 13.84 34.83 10.80
N PHE A 7 14.33 35.30 9.63
CA PHE A 7 14.22 34.57 8.37
C PHE A 7 15.11 33.32 8.35
N ALA A 8 16.34 33.41 8.88
CA ALA A 8 17.22 32.26 9.03
C ALA A 8 16.62 31.18 9.96
N GLY A 9 15.96 31.59 11.06
CA GLY A 9 15.24 30.67 11.96
C GLY A 9 14.03 29.99 11.30
N SER A 10 13.27 30.71 10.47
CA SER A 10 12.12 30.14 9.75
C SER A 10 12.52 29.15 8.66
N ALA A 11 13.63 29.41 7.94
CA ALA A 11 14.15 28.50 6.93
C ALA A 11 14.63 27.17 7.53
N ALA A 12 15.31 27.23 8.69
CA ALA A 12 15.70 26.04 9.44
C ALA A 12 14.48 25.24 9.93
N ALA A 13 13.42 25.93 10.38
CA ALA A 13 12.18 25.27 10.79
C ALA A 13 11.50 24.55 9.62
N THR A 14 11.44 25.17 8.43
CA THR A 14 10.85 24.54 7.24
C THR A 14 11.62 23.30 6.75
N LEU A 15 12.94 23.28 6.88
CA LEU A 15 13.77 22.13 6.50
C LEU A 15 13.60 20.94 7.44
N LEU A 16 13.20 21.18 8.69
CA LEU A 16 12.95 20.14 9.69
C LEU A 16 11.48 19.69 9.74
N THR A 17 10.57 20.37 9.03
CA THR A 17 9.15 19.96 8.95
C THR A 17 8.94 18.50 8.53
N PRO A 18 9.68 17.91 7.57
CA PRO A 18 9.45 16.52 7.18
C PRO A 18 9.82 15.55 8.30
N MET A 19 10.91 15.85 9.02
CA MET A 19 11.37 15.01 10.13
C MET A 19 10.39 15.06 11.32
N VAL A 20 9.81 16.22 11.60
CA VAL A 20 8.81 16.37 12.67
C VAL A 20 7.47 15.76 12.27
N ALA A 21 7.07 15.87 10.99
CA ALA A 21 5.85 15.24 10.48
C ALA A 21 5.91 13.71 10.59
N LEU A 22 7.07 13.10 10.35
CA LEU A 22 7.29 11.66 10.52
C LEU A 22 7.37 11.23 12.00
N ALA A 23 7.69 12.14 12.92
CA ALA A 23 7.81 11.87 14.36
C ALA A 23 6.51 12.13 15.14
N GLN A 24 5.48 12.69 14.51
CA GLN A 24 4.21 13.01 15.17
C GLN A 24 3.44 11.73 15.53
N VAL A 25 3.72 11.17 16.70
CA VAL A 25 2.90 10.12 17.31
C VAL A 25 1.71 10.80 17.97
N THR A 26 0.56 10.76 17.32
CA THR A 26 -0.70 11.24 17.91
C THR A 26 -1.22 10.14 18.83
N THR A 27 -1.08 10.30 20.14
CA THR A 27 -1.70 9.39 21.11
C THR A 27 -3.20 9.67 21.18
N PRO A 28 -4.07 8.68 20.91
CA PRO A 28 -5.50 8.90 20.88
C PRO A 28 -6.02 9.10 22.31
N THR A 29 -6.67 10.23 22.56
CA THR A 29 -7.30 10.56 23.85
C THR A 29 -8.77 10.12 23.93
N THR A 30 -9.31 9.60 22.83
CA THR A 30 -10.69 9.10 22.71
C THR A 30 -10.69 7.71 22.07
N PHE A 31 -11.71 6.90 22.37
CA PHE A 31 -11.89 5.58 21.76
C PHE A 31 -11.98 5.66 20.23
N ASN A 32 -12.68 6.66 19.70
CA ASN A 32 -12.78 6.89 18.25
C ASN A 32 -11.39 7.14 17.63
N GLY A 33 -10.56 7.97 18.26
CA GLY A 33 -9.19 8.21 17.77
C GLY A 33 -8.32 6.96 17.76
N PHE A 34 -8.52 6.03 18.70
CA PHE A 34 -7.80 4.75 18.71
C PHE A 34 -8.25 3.83 17.58
N VAL A 35 -9.56 3.76 17.32
CA VAL A 35 -10.11 3.00 16.19
C VAL A 35 -9.62 3.60 14.87
N ASP A 36 -9.63 4.92 14.71
CA ASP A 36 -9.15 5.59 13.50
C ASP A 36 -7.67 5.32 13.24
N GLN A 37 -6.84 5.29 14.30
CA GLN A 37 -5.43 4.94 14.16
C GLN A 37 -5.26 3.50 13.67
N ILE A 38 -6.01 2.54 14.21
CA ILE A 38 -5.98 1.14 13.75
C ILE A 38 -6.44 1.05 12.29
N LEU A 39 -7.55 1.71 11.94
CA LEU A 39 -8.05 1.76 10.57
C LEU A 39 -7.02 2.39 9.62
N GLY A 40 -6.25 3.38 10.08
CA GLY A 40 -5.14 3.97 9.36
C GLY A 40 -4.05 2.95 9.00
N ILE A 41 -3.63 2.11 9.95
CA ILE A 41 -2.59 1.09 9.64
C ILE A 41 -3.18 0.00 8.74
N ILE A 42 -4.45 -0.39 8.92
CA ILE A 42 -5.10 -1.38 8.06
C ILE A 42 -5.19 -0.85 6.62
N ASN A 43 -5.55 0.41 6.44
CA ASN A 43 -5.59 1.07 5.13
C ASN A 43 -4.20 1.19 4.48
N LEU A 44 -3.10 1.11 5.25
CA LEU A 44 -1.73 1.04 4.72
C LEU A 44 -1.32 -0.41 4.38
N ILE A 45 -1.65 -1.37 5.25
CA ILE A 45 -1.27 -2.77 5.10
C ILE A 45 -1.96 -3.41 3.89
N ILE A 46 -3.22 -3.07 3.64
CA ILE A 46 -3.98 -3.62 2.50
C ILE A 46 -3.23 -3.33 1.18
N PRO A 47 -2.99 -2.08 0.75
CA PRO A 47 -2.21 -1.78 -0.45
C PRO A 47 -0.81 -2.40 -0.46
N ALA A 48 -0.15 -2.51 0.69
CA ALA A 48 1.17 -3.13 0.79
C ALA A 48 1.14 -4.62 0.41
N ILE A 49 0.17 -5.38 0.94
CA ILE A 49 -0.02 -6.80 0.60
C ILE A 49 -0.33 -6.95 -0.89
N PHE A 50 -1.22 -6.12 -1.42
CA PHE A 50 -1.54 -6.10 -2.85
C PHE A 50 -0.30 -5.88 -3.72
N SER A 51 0.57 -4.95 -3.32
CA SER A 51 1.81 -4.66 -4.06
C SER A 51 2.76 -5.86 -4.07
N VAL A 52 2.93 -6.54 -2.93
CA VAL A 52 3.78 -7.75 -2.84
C VAL A 52 3.22 -8.88 -3.69
N VAL A 53 1.91 -9.13 -3.63
CA VAL A 53 1.26 -10.18 -4.44
C VAL A 53 1.38 -9.88 -5.93
N PHE A 54 1.18 -8.62 -6.32
CA PHE A 54 1.34 -8.19 -7.71
C PHE A 54 2.77 -8.41 -8.22
N LEU A 55 3.78 -8.01 -7.44
CA LEU A 55 5.19 -8.25 -7.78
C LEU A 55 5.49 -9.75 -7.94
N PHE A 56 4.96 -10.58 -7.04
CA PHE A 56 5.12 -12.02 -7.13
C PHE A 56 4.51 -12.61 -8.41
N LEU A 57 3.31 -12.16 -8.80
CA LEU A 57 2.66 -12.59 -10.03
C LEU A 57 3.46 -12.19 -11.27
N VAL A 58 3.93 -10.95 -11.33
CA VAL A 58 4.77 -10.46 -12.42
C VAL A 58 6.04 -11.29 -12.51
N TRP A 59 6.73 -11.50 -11.38
CA TRP A 59 7.95 -12.31 -11.33
C TRP A 59 7.73 -13.73 -11.87
N LYS A 60 6.63 -14.38 -11.48
CA LYS A 60 6.30 -15.73 -11.94
C LYS A 60 6.05 -15.82 -13.45
N ILE A 61 5.42 -14.80 -14.04
CA ILE A 61 5.22 -14.72 -15.49
C ILE A 61 6.56 -14.53 -16.21
N PHE A 62 7.40 -13.61 -15.72
CA PHE A 62 8.74 -13.39 -16.26
C PHE A 62 9.61 -14.66 -16.18
N ASP A 63 9.61 -15.36 -15.05
CA ASP A 63 10.39 -16.59 -14.87
C ASP A 63 9.93 -17.72 -15.81
N ALA A 64 8.62 -17.91 -15.94
CA ALA A 64 8.07 -18.98 -16.75
C ALA A 64 8.21 -18.75 -18.27
N TRP A 65 8.13 -17.50 -18.74
CA TRP A 65 8.08 -17.20 -20.18
C TRP A 65 9.37 -16.56 -20.73
N VAL A 66 10.11 -15.80 -19.91
CA VAL A 66 11.33 -15.10 -20.35
C VAL A 66 12.59 -15.90 -20.03
N LEU A 67 12.73 -16.42 -18.80
CA LEU A 67 13.92 -17.22 -18.44
C LEU A 67 13.85 -18.66 -18.95
N ASN A 68 12.66 -19.27 -18.93
CA ASN A 68 12.48 -20.69 -19.26
C ASN A 68 11.62 -20.92 -20.52
N GLY A 69 11.52 -19.94 -21.42
CA GLY A 69 10.63 -19.98 -22.59
C GLY A 69 10.94 -21.08 -23.62
N GLY A 70 12.14 -21.69 -23.56
CA GLY A 70 12.55 -22.81 -24.40
C GLY A 70 12.19 -24.20 -23.85
N ASP A 71 11.67 -24.28 -22.63
CA ASP A 71 11.29 -25.54 -21.99
C ASP A 71 9.76 -25.70 -21.99
N GLU A 72 9.26 -26.69 -22.74
CA GLU A 72 7.84 -26.98 -22.91
C GLU A 72 7.14 -27.21 -21.56
N GLN A 73 7.85 -27.83 -20.60
CA GLN A 73 7.34 -28.14 -19.27
C GLN A 73 7.09 -26.87 -18.45
N LYS A 74 8.00 -25.90 -18.55
CA LYS A 74 7.90 -24.60 -17.86
C LYS A 74 6.85 -23.68 -18.48
N ARG A 75 6.56 -23.83 -19.79
CA ARG A 75 5.44 -23.13 -20.45
C ARG A 75 4.09 -23.64 -19.97
N GLU A 76 3.94 -24.95 -19.76
CA GLU A 76 2.70 -25.52 -19.25
C GLU A 76 2.45 -25.11 -17.78
N GLU A 77 3.50 -25.12 -16.95
CA GLU A 77 3.44 -24.52 -15.60
C GLU A 77 3.09 -23.03 -15.67
N GLY A 78 3.69 -22.27 -16.59
CA GLY A 78 3.41 -20.85 -16.80
C GLY A 78 1.94 -20.56 -17.12
N LYS A 79 1.28 -21.40 -17.94
CA LYS A 79 -0.16 -21.28 -18.21
C LYS A 79 -0.99 -21.49 -16.94
N LYS A 80 -0.63 -22.47 -16.10
CA LYS A 80 -1.29 -22.68 -14.82
C LYS A 80 -1.11 -21.49 -13.88
N TYR A 81 0.10 -20.92 -13.80
CA TYR A 81 0.36 -19.72 -13.02
C TYR A 81 -0.43 -18.50 -13.53
N ALA A 82 -0.57 -18.33 -14.85
CA ALA A 82 -1.38 -17.26 -15.42
C ALA A 82 -2.87 -17.38 -15.02
N THR A 83 -3.44 -18.59 -15.05
CA THR A 83 -4.82 -18.82 -14.59
C THR A 83 -4.99 -18.51 -13.10
N VAL A 84 -4.04 -18.93 -12.27
CA VAL A 84 -4.03 -18.62 -10.84
C VAL A 84 -3.88 -17.11 -10.61
N ALA A 85 -3.04 -16.44 -11.39
CA ALA A 85 -2.85 -15.00 -11.33
C ALA A 85 -4.17 -14.25 -11.55
N VAL A 86 -4.90 -14.62 -12.60
CA VAL A 86 -6.22 -14.03 -12.89
C VAL A 86 -7.19 -14.27 -11.74
N PHE A 87 -7.23 -15.48 -11.18
CA PHE A 87 -8.08 -15.79 -10.03
C PHE A 87 -7.76 -14.92 -8.81
N VAL A 88 -6.48 -14.78 -8.48
CA VAL A 88 -6.02 -13.96 -7.34
C VAL A 88 -6.39 -12.49 -7.55
N VAL A 89 -6.19 -11.95 -8.75
CA VAL A 89 -6.55 -10.56 -9.07
C VAL A 89 -8.05 -10.33 -8.95
N VAL A 90 -8.88 -11.26 -9.44
CA VAL A 90 -10.34 -11.16 -9.32
C VAL A 90 -10.77 -11.17 -7.85
N LEU A 91 -10.25 -12.08 -7.03
CA LEU A 91 -10.53 -12.13 -5.60
C LEU A 91 -10.11 -10.84 -4.89
N MET A 92 -8.99 -10.26 -5.30
CA MET A 92 -8.49 -8.99 -4.78
C MET A 92 -9.41 -7.81 -5.11
N VAL A 93 -9.94 -7.74 -6.33
CA VAL A 93 -10.92 -6.72 -6.72
C VAL A 93 -12.24 -6.90 -5.96
N ILE A 94 -12.70 -8.15 -5.80
CA ILE A 94 -13.92 -8.45 -5.02
C ILE A 94 -13.73 -8.00 -3.56
N ALA A 95 -12.60 -8.34 -2.93
CA ALA A 95 -12.33 -7.95 -1.55
C ALA A 95 -12.36 -6.42 -1.38
N TRP A 96 -11.71 -5.66 -2.27
CA TRP A 96 -11.75 -4.20 -2.22
C TRP A 96 -13.16 -3.65 -2.47
N GLY A 97 -13.90 -4.19 -3.45
CA GLY A 97 -15.27 -3.79 -3.76
C GLY A 97 -16.22 -4.01 -2.58
N VAL A 98 -16.14 -5.17 -1.92
CA VAL A 98 -16.94 -5.46 -0.72
C VAL A 98 -16.57 -4.52 0.43
N VAL A 99 -15.27 -4.29 0.66
CA VAL A 99 -14.83 -3.34 1.69
C VAL A 99 -15.31 -1.92 1.40
N ALA A 100 -15.27 -1.48 0.15
CA ALA A 100 -15.77 -0.16 -0.27
C ALA A 100 -17.29 -0.04 -0.08
N MET A 101 -18.06 -1.07 -0.48
CA MET A 101 -19.51 -1.10 -0.27
C MET A 101 -19.89 -1.09 1.21
N LEU A 102 -19.20 -1.88 2.03
CA LEU A 102 -19.40 -1.88 3.49
C LEU A 102 -19.06 -0.52 4.09
N ARG A 103 -17.98 0.11 3.61
CA ARG A 103 -17.59 1.45 4.08
C ARG A 103 -18.69 2.47 3.82
N GLN A 104 -19.16 2.53 2.58
CA GLN A 104 -20.21 3.44 2.16
C GLN A 104 -21.54 3.18 2.90
N SER A 105 -21.88 1.91 3.16
CA SER A 105 -23.16 1.54 3.78
C SER A 105 -23.19 1.75 5.29
N ILE A 106 -22.07 1.47 5.99
CA ILE A 106 -22.01 1.50 7.45
C ILE A 106 -21.51 2.85 7.97
N PHE A 107 -20.55 3.47 7.27
CA PHE A 107 -19.88 4.68 7.74
C PHE A 107 -20.30 5.94 6.95
N GLY A 108 -20.96 5.80 5.80
CA GLY A 108 -21.57 6.93 5.07
C GLY A 108 -20.57 7.86 4.37
N PHE A 109 -19.31 7.46 4.24
CA PHE A 109 -18.25 8.17 3.51
C PHE A 109 -17.37 7.21 2.70
#